data_AF-A0ABD5AYX9-F1
#
_entry.id   AF-A0ABD5AYX9-F1
#
_cell.length_a   1.000
_cell.length_b   1.000
_cell.length_c   1.000
_cell.angle_alpha   90.00
_cell.angle_beta   90.00
_cell.angle_gamma   90.00
#
_symmetry.space_group_name_H-M   'P 1'
#
loop_
_entity.id
_entity.type
_entity.pdbx_description
1 polymer ?
#
loop_
_entity_poly.entity_id
_entity_poly.type
_entity_poly.pdbx_seq_one_letter_code
_entity_poly.pdbx_strand_id
1 'polypeptide(L)'
;ENDGLVSVISSQHPFNEAFTPATDKNQKGVWQVTPTRHDWDHVDFVGQDSTDTKRTRAELQQFWHQLADDLVQSESLTSSK
;
A
#
# COMPACT_ATOMS: atom_id res chain seq x y z
N GLU A 1 -12.06 4.60 -11.99
CA GLU A 1 -11.80 4.82 -10.56
C GLU A 1 -10.46 5.53 -10.39
N ASN A 2 -10.35 6.48 -9.45
CA ASN A 2 -9.14 7.23 -9.12
C ASN A 2 -9.20 7.71 -7.66
N ASP A 3 -8.06 8.12 -7.12
CA ASP A 3 -7.93 8.65 -5.75
C ASP A 3 -8.01 10.20 -5.71
N GLY A 4 -8.58 10.83 -6.73
CA GLY A 4 -8.61 12.28 -6.90
C GLY A 4 -7.44 12.87 -7.72
N LEU A 5 -6.31 12.15 -7.84
CA LEU A 5 -5.15 12.59 -8.63
C LEU A 5 -4.61 11.53 -9.58
N VAL A 6 -4.55 10.28 -9.14
CA VAL A 6 -3.96 9.13 -9.84
C VAL A 6 -5.05 8.09 -10.10
N SER A 7 -5.10 7.60 -11.34
CA SER A 7 -6.02 6.52 -11.70
C SER A 7 -5.62 5.20 -11.01
N VAL A 8 -6.59 4.38 -10.59
CA VAL A 8 -6.31 3.12 -9.88
C VAL A 8 -5.33 2.24 -10.65
N ILE A 9 -5.52 2.08 -11.97
CA ILE A 9 -4.64 1.25 -12.81
C ILE A 9 -3.19 1.77 -12.84
N SER A 10 -3.00 3.09 -12.70
CA SER A 10 -1.67 3.69 -12.64
C SER A 10 -0.97 3.48 -11.30
N SER A 11 -1.72 3.25 -10.22
CA SER A 11 -1.19 3.07 -8.85
C SER A 11 -0.84 1.61 -8.54
N GLN A 12 -1.41 0.65 -9.29
CA GLN A 12 -1.22 -0.78 -9.02
C GLN A 12 0.22 -1.25 -9.26
N HIS A 13 0.75 -1.02 -10.46
CA HIS A 13 2.13 -1.35 -10.82
C HIS A 13 2.48 -0.68 -12.18
N PRO A 14 3.76 -0.56 -12.54
CA PRO A 14 4.15 -0.10 -13.87
C PRO A 14 3.67 -1.07 -14.97
N PHE A 15 3.30 -0.54 -16.14
CA PHE A 15 2.93 -1.37 -17.29
C PHE A 15 4.10 -2.24 -17.75
N ASN A 16 3.79 -3.47 -18.17
CA ASN A 16 4.74 -4.49 -18.65
C ASN A 16 5.74 -5.02 -17.60
N GLU A 17 5.54 -4.72 -16.31
CA GLU A 17 6.31 -5.32 -15.22
C GLU A 17 5.56 -6.51 -14.59
N ALA A 18 6.30 -7.47 -14.05
CA ALA A 18 5.71 -8.63 -13.38
C ALA A 18 5.00 -8.22 -12.08
N PHE A 19 3.76 -8.67 -11.88
CA PHE A 19 2.98 -8.39 -10.69
C PHE A 19 2.17 -9.61 -10.23
N THR A 20 1.80 -9.62 -8.95
CA THR A 20 0.93 -10.61 -8.33
C THR A 20 0.08 -9.93 -7.24
N PRO A 21 -1.12 -10.41 -6.92
CA PRO A 21 -1.81 -9.99 -5.70
C PRO A 21 -0.92 -10.21 -4.47
N ALA A 22 -0.89 -9.24 -3.56
CA ALA A 22 -0.18 -9.35 -2.30
C ALA A 22 -0.79 -10.45 -1.43
N THR A 23 0.06 -11.12 -0.65
CA THR A 23 -0.32 -12.16 0.33
C THR A 23 0.45 -11.91 1.62
N ASP A 24 0.21 -12.71 2.66
CA ASP A 24 0.94 -12.62 3.94
C ASP A 24 2.44 -12.99 3.84
N LYS A 25 2.94 -13.32 2.63
CA LYS A 25 4.33 -13.66 2.36
C LYS A 25 4.91 -12.78 1.29
N ASN A 26 6.00 -12.11 1.62
CA ASN A 26 6.76 -11.28 0.70
C ASN A 26 7.55 -12.08 -0.33
N GLN A 27 7.58 -11.53 -1.55
CA GLN A 27 8.24 -12.12 -2.70
C GLN A 27 9.18 -11.09 -3.33
N LYS A 28 10.41 -11.51 -3.66
CA LYS A 28 11.39 -10.66 -4.33
C LYS A 28 11.17 -10.66 -5.84
N GLY A 29 11.41 -9.51 -6.47
CA GLY A 29 11.45 -9.39 -7.94
C GLY A 29 10.10 -9.32 -8.64
N VAL A 30 9.00 -9.11 -7.90
CA VAL A 30 7.64 -8.98 -8.42
C VAL A 30 6.89 -7.88 -7.67
N TRP A 31 6.08 -7.08 -8.37
CA TRP A 31 5.20 -6.12 -7.72
C TRP A 31 4.06 -6.84 -7.00
N GLN A 32 4.00 -6.71 -5.68
CA GLN A 32 2.93 -7.30 -4.86
C GLN A 32 1.81 -6.26 -4.68
N VAL A 33 0.76 -6.37 -5.47
CA VAL A 33 -0.34 -5.41 -5.53
C VAL A 33 -1.30 -5.66 -4.38
N THR A 34 -1.37 -4.74 -3.42
CA THR A 34 -2.33 -4.80 -2.32
C THR A 34 -3.75 -4.51 -2.81
N PRO A 35 -4.79 -5.02 -2.12
CA PRO A 35 -6.17 -4.69 -2.45
C PRO A 35 -6.41 -3.16 -2.48
N THR A 36 -7.16 -2.69 -3.47
CA THR A 36 -7.54 -1.27 -3.57
C THR A 36 -8.32 -0.85 -2.33
N ARG A 37 -7.88 0.22 -1.66
CA ARG A 37 -8.63 0.86 -0.58
C ARG A 37 -9.68 1.78 -1.17
N HIS A 38 -10.90 1.28 -1.33
CA HIS A 38 -12.02 2.09 -1.78
C HIS A 38 -12.33 3.21 -0.78
N ASP A 39 -12.83 4.34 -1.29
CA ASP A 39 -13.16 5.55 -0.53
C ASP A 39 -11.99 6.23 0.19
N TRP A 40 -10.75 5.93 -0.21
CA TRP A 40 -9.55 6.67 0.18
C TRP A 40 -9.09 7.54 -0.98
N ASP A 41 -8.85 8.82 -0.72
CA ASP A 41 -8.25 9.73 -1.68
C ASP A 41 -6.71 9.77 -1.56
N HIS A 42 -6.06 10.55 -2.42
CA HIS A 42 -4.60 10.59 -2.51
C HIS A 42 -3.93 11.09 -1.23
N VAL A 43 -4.58 11.98 -0.48
CA VAL A 43 -4.01 12.65 0.70
C VAL A 43 -4.39 11.97 2.01
N ASP A 44 -5.40 11.10 2.00
CA ASP A 44 -5.75 10.22 3.13
C ASP A 44 -4.58 9.33 3.56
N PHE A 45 -3.80 8.82 2.61
CA PHE A 45 -2.61 7.98 2.87
C PHE A 45 -1.53 8.67 3.71
N VAL A 46 -1.51 10.00 3.70
CA VAL A 46 -0.55 10.83 4.45
C VAL A 46 -1.21 11.65 5.55
N GLY A 47 -2.52 11.48 5.78
CA GLY A 47 -3.28 12.17 6.82
C GLY A 47 -3.33 13.69 6.65
N GLN A 48 -3.24 14.18 5.42
CA GLN A 48 -3.26 15.61 5.13
C GLN A 48 -4.67 16.18 4.93
N ASP A 49 -5.68 15.35 4.73
CA ASP A 49 -7.07 15.81 4.67
C ASP A 49 -7.59 16.13 6.08
N SER A 50 -7.45 17.40 6.48
CA SER A 50 -8.01 17.90 7.74
C SER A 50 -9.53 18.03 7.76
N THR A 51 -10.19 17.90 6.60
CA THR A 51 -11.64 18.00 6.44
C THR A 51 -12.33 16.64 6.41
N ASP A 52 -11.59 15.56 6.12
CA ASP A 52 -12.13 14.22 6.26
C ASP A 52 -12.23 13.80 7.74
N THR A 53 -13.44 13.45 8.14
CA THR A 53 -13.75 12.92 9.47
C THR A 53 -14.00 11.41 9.45
N LYS A 54 -14.05 10.80 8.27
CA LYS A 54 -14.23 9.36 8.06
C LYS A 54 -12.92 8.60 8.27
N ARG A 55 -11.80 9.13 7.80
CA ARG A 55 -10.46 8.57 8.09
C ARG A 55 -10.04 8.92 9.50
N THR A 56 -9.85 7.89 10.32
CA THR A 56 -9.40 8.09 11.70
C THR A 56 -7.89 8.02 11.82
N ARG A 57 -7.33 8.72 12.80
CA ARG A 57 -5.90 8.59 13.15
C ARG A 57 -5.50 7.14 13.44
N ALA A 58 -6.36 6.38 14.11
CA ALA A 58 -6.09 4.98 14.46
C ALA A 58 -6.03 4.09 13.20
N GLU A 59 -6.93 4.31 12.24
CA GLU A 59 -6.93 3.61 10.96
C GLU A 59 -5.64 3.90 10.16
N LEU A 60 -5.23 5.17 10.10
CA LEU A 60 -3.98 5.57 9.44
C LEU A 60 -2.75 4.98 10.14
N GLN A 61 -2.71 4.98 11.47
CA GLN A 61 -1.63 4.34 12.25
C GLN A 61 -1.55 2.85 11.95
N GLN A 62 -2.70 2.15 11.92
CA GLN A 62 -2.74 0.73 11.63
C GLN A 62 -2.23 0.43 10.21
N PHE A 63 -2.58 1.26 9.22
CA PHE A 63 -2.07 1.14 7.86
C PHE A 63 -0.54 1.20 7.82
N TRP A 64 0.06 2.19 8.48
CA TRP A 64 1.52 2.35 8.53
C TRP A 64 2.21 1.25 9.34
N HIS A 65 1.59 0.74 10.40
CA HIS A 65 2.11 -0.41 11.14
C HIS A 65 2.15 -1.69 10.30
N GLN A 66 1.10 -1.96 9.51
CA GLN A 66 1.08 -3.11 8.60
C GLN A 66 2.20 -3.04 7.56
N LEU A 67 2.44 -1.86 6.97
CA LEU A 67 3.57 -1.65 6.06
C LEU A 67 4.92 -1.88 6.75
N ALA A 68 5.06 -1.47 8.01
CA ALA A 68 6.28 -1.71 8.79
C ALA A 68 6.50 -3.21 9.07
N ASP A 69 5.44 -3.96 9.38
CA ASP A 69 5.51 -5.41 9.58
C ASP A 69 5.94 -6.14 8.29
N ASP A 70 5.44 -5.70 7.13
CA ASP A 70 5.86 -6.23 5.82
C ASP A 70 7.35 -5.95 5.56
N LEU A 71 7.85 -4.78 5.94
CA LEU A 71 9.29 -4.45 5.83
C LEU A 71 10.14 -5.36 6.71
N VAL A 72 9.74 -5.62 7.96
CA VAL A 72 10.44 -6.55 8.86
C VAL A 72 10.46 -7.97 8.29
N GLN A 73 9.36 -8.44 7.70
CA GLN A 73 9.36 -9.74 7.01
C GLN A 73 10.36 -9.75 5.84
N SER A 74 10.47 -8.65 5.08
CA SER A 74 11.40 -8.53 3.97
C SER A 74 12.89 -8.52 4.41
N GLU A 75 13.19 -8.03 5.62
CA GLU A 75 14.53 -8.12 6.20
C GLU A 75 14.96 -9.59 6.37
N SER A 76 14.06 -10.46 6.84
CA SER A 76 14.35 -11.89 6.99
C SER A 76 14.71 -12.58 5.66
N LEU A 77 14.02 -12.20 4.57
CA LEU A 77 14.30 -12.70 3.23
C LEU A 77 15.65 -12.22 2.69
N THR A 78 16.20 -11.14 3.25
CA THR A 78 17.45 -10.51 2.78
C THR A 78 18.65 -10.88 3.65
N SER A 79 18.43 -11.19 4.93
CA SER A 79 19.46 -11.63 5.87
C SER A 79 19.99 -13.04 5.58
N SER A 80 19.27 -13.85 4.81
CA SER A 80 19.75 -15.18 4.39
C SER A 80 20.67 -15.02 3.16
N LYS A 81 21.95 -14.76 3.41
CA LYS A 81 23.05 -14.88 2.45
C LYS A 81 24.06 -15.90 2.93
#